data_AF-A0A0F9TE52-F1
#
_entry.id   AF-A0A0F9TE52-F1
#
_cell.length_a   1.000
_cell.length_b   1.000
_cell.length_c   1.000
_cell.angle_alpha   90.00
_cell.angle_beta   90.00
_cell.angle_gamma   90.00
#
_symmetry.space_group_name_H-M   'P 1'
#
loop_
_entity.id
_entity.type
_entity.pdbx_description
1 polymer ?
#
loop_
_entity_poly.entity_id
_entity_poly.type
_entity_poly.pdbx_seq_one_letter_code
_entity_poly.pdbx_strand_id
1 'polypeptide(L)'
;MGASKIYFLIGGLVTLLATFLFSFHTYFPGVDIYGIGFMMNIPALFTSGDILVIIMTIVFIIFLLSGIFILLGVKSRVVAIIGSLFAIGVSGYFIFVFYIGMLDPQFAFMFLDDAIIEGILPLNIPIGTISIGPILLLAGGVLGLIGGIKSSDW
;
A
#
# COMPACT_ATOMS: atom_id res chain seq x y z
N MET A 1 15.03 14.62 -19.04
CA MET A 1 13.76 14.38 -18.29
C MET A 1 13.63 15.47 -17.24
N GLY A 2 12.48 16.13 -17.12
CA GLY A 2 12.26 17.11 -16.05
C GLY A 2 12.29 16.43 -14.67
N ALA A 3 12.74 17.15 -13.64
CA ALA A 3 12.89 16.62 -12.28
C ALA A 3 11.59 15.98 -11.75
N SER A 4 10.42 16.53 -12.10
CA SER A 4 9.09 16.00 -11.75
C SER A 4 8.87 14.55 -12.20
N LYS A 5 9.34 14.19 -13.40
CA LYS A 5 9.20 12.83 -13.94
C LYS A 5 10.00 11.79 -13.16
N ILE A 6 11.14 12.20 -12.61
CA ILE A 6 11.98 11.32 -11.77
C ILE A 6 11.23 10.98 -10.48
N TYR A 7 10.58 11.96 -9.85
CA TYR A 7 9.77 11.74 -8.65
C TYR A 7 8.60 10.77 -8.90
N PHE A 8 7.92 10.88 -10.05
CA PHE A 8 6.88 9.91 -10.42
C PHE A 8 7.41 8.50 -10.62
N LEU A 9 8.56 8.35 -11.28
CA LEU A 9 9.16 7.04 -11.50
C LEU A 9 9.60 6.39 -10.20
N ILE A 10 10.37 7.11 -9.38
CA ILE A 10 10.84 6.59 -8.09
C ILE A 10 9.65 6.35 -7.16
N GLY A 11 8.74 7.32 -7.02
CA GLY A 11 7.57 7.19 -6.17
C GLY A 11 6.68 6.01 -6.56
N GLY A 12 6.39 5.86 -7.86
CA GLY A 12 5.56 4.76 -8.37
C GLY A 12 6.22 3.39 -8.20
N LEU A 13 7.52 3.27 -8.48
CA LEU A 13 8.27 2.02 -8.27
C LEU A 13 8.35 1.65 -6.78
N VAL A 14 8.65 2.61 -5.90
CA VAL A 14 8.69 2.38 -4.46
C VAL A 14 7.32 1.97 -3.93
N THR A 15 6.25 2.64 -4.35
CA THR A 15 4.87 2.27 -3.99
C THR A 15 4.52 0.86 -4.47
N LEU A 16 4.88 0.48 -5.70
CA LEU A 16 4.64 -0.87 -6.21
C LEU A 16 5.44 -1.92 -5.44
N LEU A 17 6.69 -1.66 -5.11
CA LEU A 17 7.46 -2.61 -4.30
C LEU A 17 6.86 -2.73 -2.90
N ALA A 18 6.44 -1.62 -2.31
CA ALA A 18 5.87 -1.58 -0.97
C ALA A 18 4.60 -2.42 -0.85
N THR A 19 3.74 -2.50 -1.87
CA THR A 19 2.52 -3.34 -1.84
C THR A 19 2.83 -4.83 -1.63
N PHE A 20 3.97 -5.32 -2.14
CA PHE A 20 4.43 -6.70 -1.93
C PHE A 20 5.17 -6.88 -0.59
N LEU A 21 5.80 -5.81 -0.08
CA LEU A 21 6.53 -5.80 1.19
C LEU A 21 5.62 -5.56 2.40
N PHE A 22 4.30 -5.46 2.21
CA PHE A 22 3.37 -5.33 3.31
C PHE A 22 3.33 -6.62 4.12
N SER A 23 3.77 -6.55 5.38
CA SER A 23 3.61 -7.59 6.37
C SER A 23 3.22 -6.96 7.71
N PHE A 24 2.31 -7.61 8.41
CA PHE A 24 1.85 -7.22 9.75
C PHE A 24 2.28 -8.24 10.81
N HIS A 25 3.22 -9.11 10.48
CA HIS A 25 3.73 -10.15 11.38
C HIS A 25 4.38 -9.58 12.66
N THR A 26 4.88 -8.34 12.63
CA THR A 26 5.36 -7.64 13.83
C THR A 26 4.24 -7.39 14.85
N TYR A 27 3.01 -7.17 14.38
CA TYR A 27 1.84 -6.91 15.23
C TYR A 27 1.10 -8.21 15.60
N PHE A 28 1.02 -9.16 14.67
CA PHE A 28 0.46 -10.50 14.91
C PHE A 28 1.55 -11.57 14.78
N PRO A 29 2.41 -11.73 15.80
CA PRO A 29 3.48 -12.72 15.74
C PRO A 29 2.93 -14.13 15.59
N GLY A 30 3.45 -14.87 14.62
CA GLY A 30 3.00 -16.22 14.28
C GLY A 30 1.74 -16.28 13.41
N VAL A 31 1.21 -15.14 12.96
CA VAL A 31 0.08 -15.08 12.03
C VAL A 31 0.53 -14.41 10.74
N ASP A 32 0.23 -15.04 9.61
CA ASP A 32 0.62 -14.56 8.29
C ASP A 32 -0.42 -13.57 7.75
N ILE A 33 -0.24 -12.31 8.12
CA ILE A 33 -1.07 -11.19 7.64
C ILE A 33 -0.22 -10.27 6.76
N TYR A 34 -0.53 -10.18 5.47
CA TYR A 34 0.33 -9.54 4.48
C TYR A 34 -0.34 -9.13 3.17
N GLY A 35 0.33 -8.26 2.40
CA GLY A 35 -0.23 -7.65 1.18
C GLY A 35 -0.57 -8.66 0.06
N ILE A 36 0.22 -9.72 -0.08
CA ILE A 36 -0.08 -10.78 -1.07
C ILE A 36 -1.23 -11.67 -0.60
N GLY A 37 -1.32 -11.96 0.70
CA GLY A 37 -2.48 -12.65 1.27
C GLY A 37 -3.78 -11.90 0.97
N PHE A 38 -3.78 -10.56 0.99
CA PHE A 38 -4.94 -9.80 0.52
C PHE A 38 -5.30 -10.08 -0.94
N MET A 39 -4.31 -10.10 -1.85
CA MET A 39 -4.56 -10.38 -3.26
C MET A 39 -5.18 -11.76 -3.49
N MET A 40 -4.75 -12.76 -2.72
CA MET A 40 -5.27 -14.11 -2.77
C MET A 40 -6.71 -14.21 -2.23
N ASN A 41 -7.04 -13.38 -1.23
CA ASN A 41 -8.37 -13.35 -0.62
C ASN A 41 -9.42 -12.55 -1.41
N ILE A 42 -9.05 -11.72 -2.39
CA ILE A 42 -9.99 -10.86 -3.15
C ILE A 42 -11.27 -11.60 -3.58
N PRO A 43 -11.23 -12.81 -4.18
CA PRO A 43 -12.45 -13.49 -4.61
C PRO A 43 -13.40 -13.80 -3.45
N ALA A 44 -12.87 -14.27 -2.32
CA ALA A 44 -13.65 -14.61 -1.13
C ALA A 44 -14.25 -13.35 -0.46
N LEU A 45 -13.53 -12.23 -0.51
CA LEU A 45 -14.01 -10.97 0.06
C LEU A 45 -15.24 -10.42 -0.68
N PHE A 46 -15.32 -10.60 -2.01
CA PHE A 46 -16.49 -10.22 -2.81
C PHE A 46 -17.69 -11.14 -2.61
N THR A 47 -17.48 -12.39 -2.17
CA THR A 47 -18.57 -13.34 -1.91
C THR A 47 -19.05 -13.34 -0.46
N SER A 48 -18.40 -12.56 0.42
CA SER A 48 -18.74 -12.46 1.86
C SER A 48 -20.16 -11.95 2.14
N GLY A 49 -20.74 -11.16 1.23
CA GLY A 49 -22.05 -10.52 1.43
C GLY A 49 -22.03 -9.30 2.35
N ASP A 50 -20.89 -8.96 2.97
CA ASP A 50 -20.73 -7.77 3.80
C ASP A 50 -20.33 -6.57 2.92
N ILE A 51 -21.22 -5.57 2.87
CA ILE A 51 -21.05 -4.34 2.07
C ILE A 51 -19.78 -3.59 2.48
N LEU A 52 -19.46 -3.54 3.78
CA LEU A 52 -18.30 -2.80 4.26
C LEU A 52 -17.00 -3.49 3.84
N VAL A 53 -16.95 -4.83 3.90
CA VAL A 53 -15.82 -5.63 3.41
C VAL A 53 -15.62 -5.42 1.91
N ILE A 54 -16.70 -5.39 1.13
CA ILE A 54 -16.65 -5.13 -0.32
C ILE A 54 -16.09 -3.73 -0.60
N ILE A 55 -16.57 -2.70 0.10
CA ILE A 55 -16.07 -1.33 -0.04
C ILE A 55 -14.56 -1.28 0.27
N MET A 56 -14.14 -1.88 1.38
CA MET A 56 -12.73 -1.91 1.76
C MET A 56 -11.87 -2.68 0.77
N THR A 57 -12.40 -3.76 0.20
CA THR A 57 -11.71 -4.54 -0.84
C THR A 57 -11.45 -3.67 -2.06
N ILE A 58 -12.44 -2.89 -2.50
CA ILE A 58 -12.28 -1.94 -3.62
C ILE A 58 -11.23 -0.88 -3.29
N VAL A 59 -11.26 -0.29 -2.08
CA VAL A 59 -10.26 0.70 -1.64
C VAL A 59 -8.84 0.11 -1.69
N PHE A 60 -8.65 -1.11 -1.18
CA PHE A 60 -7.35 -1.75 -1.20
C PHE A 60 -6.89 -2.18 -2.60
N ILE A 61 -7.80 -2.58 -3.50
CA ILE A 61 -7.48 -2.81 -4.92
C ILE A 61 -6.99 -1.52 -5.58
N ILE A 62 -7.67 -0.39 -5.35
CA ILE A 62 -7.23 0.91 -5.86
C ILE A 62 -5.85 1.27 -5.31
N PHE A 63 -5.58 0.94 -4.05
CA PHE A 63 -4.25 1.08 -3.46
C PHE A 63 -3.20 0.20 -4.14
N LEU A 64 -3.47 -1.07 -4.44
CA LEU A 64 -2.52 -1.91 -5.19
C LEU A 64 -2.15 -1.30 -6.55
N LEU A 65 -3.12 -0.62 -7.19
CA LEU A 65 -2.92 0.10 -8.44
C LEU A 65 -2.30 1.49 -8.28
N SER A 66 -2.20 2.01 -7.05
CA SER A 66 -1.74 3.39 -6.79
C SER A 66 -0.34 3.65 -7.33
N GLY A 67 0.57 2.67 -7.24
CA GLY A 67 1.91 2.78 -7.80
C GLY A 67 1.90 2.90 -9.33
N ILE A 68 1.01 2.17 -10.02
CA ILE A 68 0.79 2.31 -11.47
C ILE A 68 0.26 3.72 -11.79
N PHE A 69 -0.70 4.23 -11.01
CA PHE A 69 -1.22 5.58 -11.20
C PHE A 69 -0.15 6.65 -11.01
N ILE A 70 0.75 6.49 -10.03
CA ILE A 70 1.91 7.38 -9.83
C ILE A 70 2.85 7.32 -11.04
N LEU A 71 3.16 6.11 -11.57
CA LEU A 71 3.99 5.96 -12.78
C LEU A 71 3.36 6.62 -14.01
N LEU A 72 2.04 6.55 -14.15
CA LEU A 72 1.31 7.24 -15.22
C LEU A 72 1.41 8.77 -15.10
N GLY A 73 1.89 9.31 -13.98
CA GLY A 73 2.28 10.70 -13.77
C GLY A 73 3.21 11.28 -14.82
N VAL A 74 4.05 10.44 -15.42
CA VAL A 74 4.93 10.83 -16.53
C VAL A 74 4.13 11.38 -17.72
N LYS A 75 2.88 10.93 -17.88
CA LYS A 75 1.93 11.35 -18.92
C LYS A 75 0.75 12.18 -18.38
N SER A 76 0.30 11.94 -17.15
CA SER A 76 -0.85 12.65 -16.56
C SER A 76 -0.62 12.96 -15.09
N ARG A 77 -0.36 14.23 -14.79
CA ARG A 77 -0.16 14.75 -13.43
C ARG A 77 -1.32 14.41 -12.49
N VAL A 78 -2.56 14.57 -12.97
CA VAL A 78 -3.77 14.37 -12.16
C VAL A 78 -3.85 12.93 -11.66
N VAL A 79 -3.60 11.97 -12.55
CA VAL A 79 -3.61 10.54 -12.21
C VAL A 79 -2.54 10.22 -11.16
N ALA A 80 -1.34 10.79 -11.27
CA ALA A 80 -0.30 10.59 -10.26
C ALA A 80 -0.63 11.22 -8.91
N ILE A 81 -1.25 12.40 -8.87
CA ILE A 81 -1.69 13.01 -7.61
C ILE A 81 -2.72 12.10 -6.94
N ILE A 82 -3.71 11.61 -7.70
CA ILE A 82 -4.73 10.68 -7.17
C ILE A 82 -4.06 9.41 -6.62
N GLY A 83 -3.18 8.76 -7.40
CA GLY A 83 -2.45 7.58 -6.95
C GLY A 83 -1.61 7.85 -5.69
N SER A 84 -0.96 9.01 -5.63
CA SER A 84 -0.17 9.44 -4.47
C SER A 84 -1.03 9.60 -3.21
N LEU A 85 -2.21 10.21 -3.35
CA LEU A 85 -3.15 10.38 -2.23
C LEU A 85 -3.67 9.02 -1.72
N PHE A 86 -3.96 8.07 -2.60
CA PHE A 86 -4.31 6.70 -2.20
C PHE A 86 -3.18 6.01 -1.44
N ALA A 87 -1.95 6.08 -1.96
CA ALA A 87 -0.78 5.51 -1.30
C ALA A 87 -0.55 6.12 0.10
N ILE A 88 -0.64 7.44 0.23
CA ILE A 88 -0.53 8.15 1.52
C ILE A 88 -1.68 7.78 2.46
N GLY A 89 -2.92 7.77 1.97
CA GLY A 89 -4.08 7.46 2.78
C GLY A 89 -4.04 6.05 3.36
N VAL A 90 -3.70 5.06 2.53
CA VAL A 90 -3.63 3.65 2.96
C VAL A 90 -2.41 3.37 3.85
N SER A 91 -1.24 3.94 3.55
CA SER A 91 -0.09 3.85 4.48
C SER A 91 -0.41 4.49 5.83
N GLY A 92 -1.04 5.67 5.84
CA GLY A 92 -1.51 6.33 7.04
C GLY A 92 -2.45 5.43 7.84
N TYR A 93 -3.49 4.87 7.20
CA TYR A 93 -4.40 3.92 7.82
C TYR A 93 -3.66 2.76 8.49
N PHE A 94 -2.75 2.09 7.78
CA PHE A 94 -2.00 0.97 8.34
C PHE A 94 -1.10 1.36 9.51
N ILE A 95 -0.46 2.53 9.44
CA ILE A 95 0.34 3.07 10.54
C ILE A 95 -0.54 3.30 11.76
N PHE A 96 -1.68 3.96 11.61
CA PHE A 96 -2.59 4.26 12.72
C PHE A 96 -3.18 3.00 13.37
N VAL A 97 -3.56 2.01 12.57
CA VAL A 97 -4.18 0.76 13.05
C VAL A 97 -3.15 -0.15 13.70
N PHE A 98 -2.09 -0.52 12.98
CA PHE A 98 -1.21 -1.62 13.39
C PHE A 98 0.03 -1.19 14.17
N TYR A 99 0.35 0.10 14.22
CA TYR A 99 1.59 0.55 14.84
C TYR A 99 1.38 1.59 15.93
N ILE A 100 0.36 2.44 15.79
CA ILE A 100 -0.04 3.37 16.84
C ILE A 100 -1.17 2.79 17.70
N GLY A 101 -1.96 1.83 17.18
CA GLY A 101 -3.06 1.20 17.92
C GLY A 101 -4.22 2.17 18.18
N MET A 102 -4.38 3.21 17.35
CA MET A 102 -5.44 4.21 17.50
C MET A 102 -6.79 3.74 16.96
N LEU A 103 -6.79 2.70 16.12
CA LEU A 103 -7.95 2.19 15.41
C LEU A 103 -8.02 0.66 15.55
N ASP A 104 -9.23 0.13 15.60
CA ASP A 104 -9.46 -1.32 15.69
C ASP A 104 -9.00 -2.02 14.40
N PRO A 105 -8.19 -3.10 14.46
CA PRO A 105 -7.75 -3.86 13.28
C PRO A 105 -8.86 -4.73 12.65
N GLN A 106 -10.09 -4.23 12.58
CA GLN A 106 -11.28 -4.96 12.10
C GLN A 106 -11.12 -5.54 10.69
N PHE A 107 -10.26 -4.98 9.84
CA PHE A 107 -10.01 -5.44 8.47
C PHE A 107 -8.71 -6.25 8.31
N ALA A 108 -8.01 -6.57 9.41
CA ALA A 108 -6.77 -7.34 9.35
C ALA A 108 -6.97 -8.73 8.72
N PHE A 109 -8.13 -9.36 8.98
CA PHE A 109 -8.48 -10.67 8.42
C PHE A 109 -8.48 -10.68 6.89
N MET A 110 -8.67 -9.53 6.23
CA MET A 110 -8.65 -9.43 4.76
C MET A 110 -7.27 -9.70 4.18
N PHE A 111 -6.23 -9.62 5.01
CA PHE A 111 -4.83 -9.83 4.65
C PHE A 111 -4.28 -11.17 5.16
N LEU A 112 -5.11 -11.96 5.86
CA LEU A 112 -4.75 -13.24 6.45
C LEU A 112 -4.72 -14.33 5.39
N ASP A 113 -3.57 -14.96 5.19
CA ASP A 113 -3.45 -16.13 4.31
C ASP A 113 -2.25 -16.98 4.73
N ASP A 114 -2.16 -18.22 4.26
CA ASP A 114 -1.01 -19.07 4.52
C ASP A 114 0.26 -18.46 3.90
N ALA A 115 1.41 -18.64 4.55
CA ALA A 115 2.71 -18.29 3.99
C ALA A 115 2.94 -18.97 2.63
N ILE A 116 3.25 -18.19 1.59
CA ILE A 116 3.60 -18.74 0.26
C ILE A 116 4.88 -19.59 0.37
N ILE A 117 5.84 -19.10 1.14
CA ILE A 117 7.08 -19.80 1.44
C ILE A 117 7.36 -19.58 2.92
N GLU A 118 7.22 -20.65 3.71
CA GLU A 118 7.45 -20.61 5.15
C GLU A 118 8.78 -19.93 5.51
N GLY A 119 8.72 -18.95 6.42
CA GLY A 119 9.88 -18.21 6.90
C GLY A 119 10.49 -17.20 5.90
N ILE A 120 9.97 -17.08 4.68
CA ILE A 120 10.46 -16.15 3.65
C ILE A 120 9.37 -15.15 3.23
N LEU A 121 8.16 -15.64 2.92
CA LEU A 121 7.00 -14.83 2.57
C LEU A 121 5.85 -15.18 3.53
N PRO A 122 5.35 -14.22 4.32
CA PRO A 122 5.48 -12.77 4.14
C PRO A 122 6.82 -12.15 4.54
N LEU A 123 7.36 -11.30 3.66
CA LEU A 123 8.62 -10.59 3.93
C LEU A 123 8.37 -9.46 4.93
N ASN A 124 8.84 -9.66 6.16
CA ASN A 124 8.80 -8.65 7.20
C ASN A 124 10.21 -8.14 7.49
N ILE A 125 10.47 -6.87 7.17
CA ILE A 125 11.72 -6.19 7.54
C ILE A 125 11.37 -5.16 8.62
N PRO A 126 11.60 -5.46 9.90
CA PRO A 126 11.27 -4.55 10.99
C PRO A 126 12.24 -3.36 11.04
N ILE A 127 11.69 -2.17 11.23
CA ILE A 127 12.39 -0.92 11.55
C ILE A 127 11.82 -0.42 12.89
N GLY A 128 12.50 -0.76 13.98
CA GLY A 128 11.95 -0.55 15.33
C GLY A 128 10.70 -1.40 15.53
N THR A 129 9.57 -0.76 15.82
CA THR A 129 8.27 -1.42 15.99
C THR A 129 7.45 -1.49 14.70
N ILE A 130 7.93 -0.89 13.59
CA ILE A 130 7.17 -0.75 12.34
C ILE A 130 7.76 -1.64 11.24
N SER A 131 6.93 -2.30 10.42
CA SER A 131 7.44 -2.96 9.21
C SER A 131 7.81 -1.95 8.13
N ILE A 132 8.80 -2.25 7.29
CA ILE A 132 9.27 -1.35 6.23
C ILE A 132 8.18 -1.03 5.18
N GLY A 133 7.21 -1.93 4.97
CA GLY A 133 6.18 -1.81 3.93
C GLY A 133 5.38 -0.49 4.01
N PRO A 134 4.66 -0.20 5.11
CA PRO A 134 3.93 1.05 5.30
C PRO A 134 4.81 2.31 5.15
N ILE A 135 6.06 2.26 5.59
CA ILE A 135 7.00 3.38 5.50
C ILE A 135 7.39 3.66 4.05
N LEU A 136 7.75 2.61 3.29
CA LEU A 136 8.06 2.74 1.87
C LEU A 136 6.83 3.19 1.08
N LEU A 137 5.65 2.70 1.42
CA LEU A 137 4.42 3.14 0.78
C LEU A 137 4.19 4.64 0.99
N LEU A 138 4.34 5.12 2.23
CA LEU A 138 4.21 6.54 2.55
C LEU A 138 5.26 7.36 1.78
N ALA A 139 6.51 6.92 1.77
CA ALA A 139 7.59 7.59 1.04
C ALA A 139 7.31 7.64 -0.47
N GLY A 140 6.87 6.53 -1.07
CA GLY A 140 6.50 6.46 -2.48
C GLY A 140 5.35 7.39 -2.85
N GLY A 141 4.30 7.42 -2.03
CA GLY A 141 3.17 8.33 -2.17
C GLY A 141 3.59 9.81 -2.04
N VAL A 142 4.42 10.15 -1.06
CA VAL A 142 4.93 11.52 -0.89
C VAL A 142 5.79 11.95 -2.07
N LEU A 143 6.68 11.09 -2.58
CA LEU A 143 7.48 11.38 -3.78
C LEU A 143 6.59 11.60 -4.99
N GLY A 144 5.58 10.76 -5.21
CA GLY A 144 4.60 10.95 -6.28
C GLY A 144 3.88 12.30 -6.18
N LEU A 145 3.48 12.70 -4.97
CA LEU A 145 2.80 13.98 -4.72
C LEU A 145 3.73 15.17 -4.98
N ILE A 146 4.99 15.10 -4.53
CA ILE A 146 6.01 16.13 -4.80
C ILE A 146 6.24 16.28 -6.31
N GLY A 147 6.36 15.16 -7.03
CA GLY A 147 6.43 15.15 -8.49
C GLY A 147 5.22 15.83 -9.12
N GLY A 148 4.04 15.58 -8.56
CA GLY A 148 2.77 16.19 -8.93
C GLY A 148 2.80 17.71 -8.79
N ILE A 149 3.13 18.20 -7.61
CA ILE A 149 3.11 19.63 -7.27
C ILE A 149 4.19 20.41 -8.03
N LYS A 150 5.41 19.86 -8.13
CA LYS A 150 6.54 20.52 -8.81
C LYS A 150 6.46 20.54 -10.33
N SER A 151 5.51 19.82 -10.92
CA SER A 151 5.33 19.79 -12.38
C SER A 151 4.75 21.15 -12.84
N SER A 152 5.63 22.09 -13.18
CA SER A 152 5.30 23.43 -13.71
C SER A 152 5.06 23.43 -15.22
N ASP A 153 5.66 22.47 -15.93
CA ASP A 153 5.75 22.51 -17.39
C ASP A 153 4.72 21.57 -18.01
N TRP A 154 3.63 22.18 -18.49
CA TRP A 154 2.74 21.65 -19.53
C TRP A 154 2.35 22.80 -20.46
#